data_AF-A0A174PLF4-F1
#
_entry.id   AF-A0A174PLF4-F1
#
_cell.length_a   1.000
_cell.length_b   1.000
_cell.length_c   1.000
_cell.angle_alpha   90.00
_cell.angle_beta   90.00
_cell.angle_gamma   90.00
#
_symmetry.space_group_name_H-M   'P 1'
#
loop_
_entity.id
_entity.type
_entity.pdbx_description
1 polymer ?
#
loop_
_entity_poly.entity_id
_entity_poly.type
_entity_poly.pdbx_seq_one_letter_code
_entity_poly.pdbx_strand_id
1 'polypeptide(L)'
;MRKKIKKTSERFDWIITEGNSENDGTEVHRFFGSEAEVKMLLLQLVRESRENDADNYDNGTESEEEIASYRPGRLDAYVSFSSYHIDFTAVLFVNMNFLERKPVVRYAAKNIRWDTDGDREAFDSLPQKVILPGKFSKENYEDENGFFGEAEKIEMQDDISDWLSNEYGFCHDGFELTQKEV
;
A
#
# COMPACT_ATOMS: atom_id res chain seq x y z
N MET A 1 54.00 7.53 12.74
CA MET A 1 52.97 6.57 12.31
C MET A 1 51.60 7.10 12.72
N ARG A 2 50.75 7.51 11.76
CA ARG A 2 49.35 7.89 12.05
C ARG A 2 48.52 6.60 12.12
N LYS A 3 47.92 6.29 13.27
CA LYS A 3 46.93 5.21 13.39
C LYS A 3 45.73 5.58 12.52
N LYS A 4 45.46 4.80 11.47
CA LYS A 4 44.19 4.88 10.74
C LYS A 4 43.09 4.45 11.71
N ILE A 5 42.25 5.39 12.13
CA ILE A 5 41.01 5.08 12.83
C ILE A 5 40.14 4.32 11.83
N LYS A 6 39.92 3.02 12.04
CA LYS A 6 38.88 2.29 11.31
C LYS A 6 37.55 2.93 11.71
N LYS A 7 36.96 3.70 10.81
CA LYS A 7 35.56 4.12 10.92
C LYS A 7 34.76 2.82 10.90
N THR A 8 34.35 2.33 12.06
CA THR A 8 33.34 1.28 12.15
C THR A 8 32.11 1.85 11.47
N SER A 9 31.73 1.35 10.30
CA SER A 9 30.46 1.71 9.71
C SER A 9 29.39 1.20 10.66
N GLU A 10 28.57 2.11 11.18
CA GLU A 10 27.44 1.71 12.00
C GLU A 10 26.51 0.84 11.15
N ARG A 11 26.04 -0.26 11.74
CA ARG A 11 25.18 -1.24 11.08
C ARG A 11 23.81 -1.18 11.72
N PHE A 12 22.78 -1.20 10.90
CA PHE A 12 21.39 -1.05 11.31
C PHE A 12 20.54 -2.12 10.62
N ASP A 13 19.32 -2.30 11.13
CA ASP A 13 18.28 -3.00 10.41
C ASP A 13 17.71 -2.10 9.32
N TRP A 14 17.62 -2.66 8.11
CA TRP A 14 16.99 -2.07 6.95
C TRP A 14 15.83 -2.94 6.50
N ILE A 15 14.77 -2.30 6.05
CA ILE A 15 13.70 -2.93 5.28
C ILE A 15 13.97 -2.61 3.81
N ILE A 16 14.04 -3.62 2.97
CA ILE A 16 14.24 -3.50 1.52
C ILE A 16 12.97 -3.99 0.85
N THR A 17 12.43 -3.21 -0.07
CA THR A 17 11.25 -3.56 -0.84
C THR A 17 11.55 -3.61 -2.32
N GLU A 18 10.99 -4.59 -3.02
CA GLU A 18 11.02 -4.73 -4.48
C GLU A 18 9.59 -4.64 -5.02
N GLY A 19 9.30 -3.55 -5.73
CA GLY A 19 8.01 -3.33 -6.38
C GLY A 19 8.16 -3.46 -7.89
N ASN A 20 7.51 -4.46 -8.49
CA ASN A 20 7.50 -4.67 -9.94
C ASN A 20 6.16 -4.21 -10.51
N SER A 21 6.18 -3.35 -11.54
CA SER A 21 4.95 -2.78 -12.11
C SER A 21 4.06 -3.77 -12.87
N GLU A 22 4.57 -4.95 -13.22
CA GLU A 22 3.80 -6.02 -13.87
C GLU A 22 3.18 -7.02 -12.88
N ASN A 23 3.65 -7.06 -11.64
CA ASN A 23 3.19 -8.02 -10.64
C ASN A 23 2.39 -7.32 -9.53
N ASP A 24 1.34 -7.98 -9.06
CA ASP A 24 0.64 -7.54 -7.86
C ASP A 24 1.49 -7.76 -6.62
N GLY A 25 1.63 -6.73 -5.80
CA GLY A 25 2.28 -6.79 -4.50
C GLY A 25 3.71 -6.23 -4.48
N THR A 26 4.43 -6.51 -3.40
CA THR A 26 5.78 -5.99 -3.16
C THR A 26 6.52 -7.01 -2.30
N GLU A 27 7.70 -7.42 -2.73
CA GLU A 27 8.55 -8.28 -1.89
C GLU A 27 9.21 -7.42 -0.80
N VAL A 28 9.31 -7.97 0.41
CA VAL A 28 9.86 -7.24 1.57
C VAL A 28 10.91 -8.10 2.27
N HIS A 29 12.11 -7.57 2.36
CA HIS A 29 13.26 -8.20 3.00
C HIS A 29 13.72 -7.37 4.19
N ARG A 30 14.32 -8.04 5.18
CA ARG A 30 15.06 -7.39 6.27
C ARG A 30 16.53 -7.69 6.11
N PHE A 31 17.36 -6.65 6.17
CA PHE A 31 18.81 -6.77 6.02
C PHE A 31 19.52 -6.01 7.14
N PHE A 32 20.51 -6.65 7.77
CA PHE A 32 21.33 -6.03 8.81
C PHE A 32 22.70 -5.62 8.24
N GLY A 33 22.93 -4.32 8.10
CA GLY A 33 24.12 -3.81 7.45
C GLY A 33 24.33 -2.32 7.58
N SER A 34 25.50 -1.89 7.15
CA SER A 34 25.83 -0.48 6.95
C SER A 34 25.23 0.02 5.64
N GLU A 35 25.08 1.34 5.51
CA GLU A 35 24.55 1.97 4.30
C GLU A 35 25.29 1.53 3.03
N ALA A 36 26.63 1.41 3.08
CA ALA A 36 27.43 0.94 1.94
C ALA A 36 27.12 -0.52 1.58
N GLU A 37 26.90 -1.40 2.56
CA GLU A 37 26.48 -2.78 2.31
C GLU A 37 25.09 -2.84 1.67
N VAL A 38 24.17 -1.95 2.08
CA VAL A 38 22.84 -1.84 1.47
C VAL A 38 22.93 -1.31 0.05
N LYS A 39 23.75 -0.28 -0.22
CA LYS A 39 23.97 0.23 -1.58
C LYS A 39 24.49 -0.86 -2.53
N MET A 40 25.47 -1.66 -2.07
CA MET A 40 25.97 -2.79 -2.84
C MET A 40 24.88 -3.84 -3.11
N LEU A 41 24.04 -4.13 -2.11
CA LEU A 41 22.92 -5.05 -2.27
C LEU A 41 21.89 -4.52 -3.29
N LEU A 42 21.53 -3.24 -3.23
CA LEU A 42 20.62 -2.63 -4.21
C LEU A 42 21.17 -2.70 -5.64
N LEU A 43 22.46 -2.41 -5.83
CA LEU A 43 23.11 -2.56 -7.15
C LEU A 43 23.16 -4.01 -7.62
N GLN A 44 23.31 -4.96 -6.70
CA GLN A 44 23.28 -6.37 -7.03
C GLN A 44 21.88 -6.77 -7.52
N LEU A 45 20.82 -6.35 -6.83
CA LEU A 45 19.43 -6.61 -7.26
C LEU A 45 19.15 -6.02 -8.64
N VAL A 46 19.54 -4.77 -8.89
CA VAL A 46 19.40 -4.12 -10.21
C VAL A 46 20.10 -4.92 -11.32
N ARG A 47 21.31 -5.44 -11.05
CA ARG A 47 22.08 -6.25 -12.00
C ARG A 47 21.40 -7.59 -12.27
N GLU A 48 20.95 -8.28 -11.22
CA GLU A 48 20.26 -9.56 -11.33
C GLU A 48 18.97 -9.41 -12.15
N SER A 49 18.16 -8.37 -11.90
CA SER A 49 16.96 -8.09 -12.70
C SER A 49 17.29 -7.81 -14.16
N ARG A 50 18.32 -6.99 -14.43
CA ARG A 50 18.79 -6.73 -15.80
C ARG A 50 19.25 -8.01 -16.50
N GLU A 51 19.95 -8.91 -15.81
CA GLU A 51 20.43 -10.18 -16.37
C GLU A 51 19.28 -11.15 -16.66
N ASN A 52 18.22 -11.13 -15.83
CA ASN A 52 17.05 -11.98 -16.00
C ASN A 52 16.21 -11.60 -17.25
N ASP A 53 16.25 -10.34 -17.68
CA ASP A 53 15.49 -9.85 -18.85
C ASP A 53 16.31 -8.85 -19.68
N ALA A 54 17.49 -9.28 -20.10
CA ALA A 54 18.46 -8.42 -20.80
C ALA A 54 17.95 -7.91 -22.16
N ASP A 55 17.05 -8.66 -22.82
CA ASP A 55 16.53 -8.32 -24.14
C ASP A 55 15.54 -7.14 -24.10
N ASN A 56 14.88 -6.94 -22.96
CA ASN A 56 13.92 -5.84 -22.75
C ASN A 56 14.49 -4.68 -21.92
N TYR A 57 15.75 -4.76 -21.48
CA TYR A 57 16.38 -3.74 -20.65
C TYR A 57 16.50 -2.39 -21.37
N ASP A 58 16.02 -1.33 -20.73
CA ASP A 58 16.16 0.05 -21.22
C ASP A 58 17.25 0.82 -20.47
N ASN A 59 17.08 1.03 -19.16
CA ASN A 59 18.04 1.72 -18.30
C ASN A 59 17.81 1.37 -16.82
N GLY A 60 18.73 1.74 -15.94
CA GLY A 60 18.60 1.53 -14.50
C GLY A 60 19.74 2.17 -13.72
N THR A 61 19.76 2.00 -12.41
CA THR A 61 20.82 2.51 -11.53
C THR A 61 22.14 1.74 -11.75
N GLU A 62 23.20 2.43 -12.19
CA GLU A 62 24.47 1.79 -12.58
C GLU A 62 25.57 1.88 -11.51
N SER A 63 25.45 2.83 -10.56
CA SER A 63 26.50 3.15 -9.58
C SER A 63 25.97 3.55 -8.20
N GLU A 64 26.84 3.54 -7.18
CA GLU A 64 26.47 3.92 -5.81
C GLU A 64 26.11 5.41 -5.68
N GLU A 65 26.64 6.22 -6.60
CA GLU A 65 26.39 7.66 -6.72
C GLU A 65 25.00 7.96 -7.30
N GLU A 66 24.45 7.05 -8.10
CA GLU A 66 23.12 7.17 -8.69
C GLU A 66 22.00 6.70 -7.76
N ILE A 67 22.33 5.93 -6.72
CA ILE A 67 21.37 5.56 -5.68
C ILE A 67 20.84 6.83 -5.02
N ALA A 68 19.55 7.07 -5.21
CA ALA A 68 18.91 8.26 -4.69
C ALA A 68 18.76 8.16 -3.16
N SER A 69 19.05 9.26 -2.47
CA SER A 69 18.96 9.36 -1.01
C SER A 69 18.34 10.70 -0.63
N TYR A 70 17.07 10.90 -1.00
CA TYR A 70 16.38 12.18 -0.81
C TYR A 70 16.20 12.56 0.66
N ARG A 71 16.12 11.58 1.56
CA ARG A 71 16.02 11.79 3.01
C ARG A 71 16.90 10.80 3.78
N PRO A 72 17.40 11.17 4.97
CA PRO A 72 18.25 10.30 5.78
C PRO A 72 17.60 8.94 6.05
N GLY A 73 18.34 7.85 5.78
CA GLY A 73 17.86 6.49 6.02
C GLY A 73 16.85 5.98 5.01
N ARG A 74 16.81 6.54 3.80
CA ARG A 74 16.12 6.00 2.62
C ARG A 74 17.08 5.98 1.45
N LEU A 75 17.15 4.84 0.76
CA LEU A 75 17.91 4.64 -0.47
C LEU A 75 16.96 4.09 -1.53
N ASP A 76 17.00 4.63 -2.73
CA ASP A 76 16.17 4.20 -3.84
C ASP A 76 17.06 3.87 -5.05
N ALA A 77 16.78 2.74 -5.70
CA ALA A 77 17.39 2.30 -6.94
C ALA A 77 16.30 1.71 -7.84
N TYR A 78 16.54 1.65 -9.14
CA TYR A 78 15.53 1.17 -10.08
C TYR A 78 16.15 0.48 -11.30
N VAL A 79 15.32 -0.28 -11.99
CA VAL A 79 15.57 -0.79 -13.35
C VAL A 79 14.29 -0.66 -14.18
N SER A 80 14.44 -0.26 -15.43
CA SER A 80 13.36 -0.10 -16.38
C SER A 80 13.58 -1.01 -17.59
N PHE A 81 12.49 -1.61 -18.01
CA PHE A 81 12.36 -2.46 -19.19
C PHE A 81 11.28 -1.89 -20.12
N SER A 82 11.21 -2.45 -21.33
CA SER A 82 10.31 -1.96 -22.38
C SER A 82 8.82 -1.90 -21.97
N SER A 83 8.35 -2.83 -21.12
CA SER A 83 6.96 -2.88 -20.65
C SER A 83 6.76 -2.66 -19.15
N TYR A 84 7.82 -2.67 -18.35
CA TYR A 84 7.72 -2.62 -16.88
C TYR A 84 8.95 -2.01 -16.23
N HIS A 85 8.85 -1.73 -14.93
CA HIS A 85 9.97 -1.32 -14.11
C HIS A 85 9.93 -2.02 -12.76
N ILE A 86 11.09 -2.06 -12.12
CA ILE A 86 11.25 -2.52 -10.75
C ILE A 86 11.90 -1.42 -9.95
N ASP A 87 11.22 -1.02 -8.86
CA ASP A 87 11.72 -0.07 -7.87
C ASP A 87 12.22 -0.82 -6.63
N PHE A 88 13.46 -0.56 -6.26
CA PHE A 88 14.07 -1.04 -5.03
C PHE A 88 14.17 0.10 -4.03
N THR A 89 13.52 -0.05 -2.88
CA THR A 89 13.59 0.95 -1.79
C THR A 89 14.15 0.30 -0.53
N ALA A 90 15.22 0.85 0.03
CA ALA A 90 15.71 0.50 1.35
C ALA A 90 15.43 1.62 2.36
N VAL A 91 14.80 1.29 3.48
CA VAL A 91 14.50 2.22 4.57
C VAL A 91 15.08 1.69 5.87
N LEU A 92 15.75 2.56 6.64
CA LEU A 92 16.18 2.24 8.00
C LEU A 92 14.98 1.84 8.85
N PHE A 93 15.06 0.71 9.54
CA PHE A 93 13.98 0.24 10.41
C PHE A 93 13.67 1.25 11.52
N VAL A 94 14.68 1.97 12.03
CA VAL A 94 14.46 3.03 13.03
C VAL A 94 13.60 4.17 12.49
N ASN A 95 13.58 4.41 11.18
CA ASN A 95 12.71 5.41 10.56
C ASN A 95 11.23 5.00 10.61
N MET A 96 10.93 3.70 10.71
CA MET A 96 9.55 3.21 10.87
C MET A 96 8.89 3.73 12.14
N ASN A 97 9.67 4.02 13.18
CA ASN A 97 9.16 4.57 14.44
C ASN A 97 8.67 6.03 14.29
N PHE A 98 9.09 6.73 13.23
CA PHE A 98 8.73 8.12 12.96
C PHE A 98 7.69 8.24 11.83
N LEU A 99 7.27 7.13 11.22
CA LEU A 99 6.17 7.16 10.27
C LEU A 99 4.88 7.51 11.00
N GLU A 100 4.17 8.51 10.46
CA GLU A 100 2.81 8.79 10.91
C GLU A 100 1.98 7.53 10.74
N ARG A 101 1.38 7.06 11.83
CA ARG A 101 0.36 6.01 11.74
C ARG A 101 -0.80 6.58 10.94
N LYS A 102 -0.96 6.11 9.71
CA LYS A 102 -2.17 6.27 8.92
C LYS A 102 -3.04 5.04 9.18
N PRO A 103 -4.00 5.10 10.11
CA PRO A 103 -4.87 3.95 10.34
C PRO A 103 -5.62 3.62 9.06
N VAL A 104 -5.80 2.34 8.78
CA VAL A 104 -6.70 1.92 7.71
C VAL A 104 -8.11 2.17 8.21
N VAL A 105 -8.76 3.20 7.68
CA VAL A 105 -10.15 3.51 8.01
C VAL A 105 -11.04 2.90 6.95
N ARG A 106 -12.04 2.14 7.39
CA ARG A 106 -13.13 1.62 6.53
C ARG A 106 -14.44 2.24 6.96
N TYR A 107 -15.35 2.39 6.02
CA TYR A 107 -16.75 2.64 6.38
C TYR A 107 -17.39 1.37 6.92
N ALA A 108 -18.37 1.55 7.80
CA ALA A 108 -19.23 0.50 8.30
C ALA A 108 -20.68 0.96 8.16
N ALA A 109 -21.47 0.14 7.48
CA ALA A 109 -22.93 0.24 7.48
C ALA A 109 -23.46 -0.31 8.81
N LYS A 110 -24.33 0.45 9.46
CA LYS A 110 -24.98 0.09 10.74
C LYS A 110 -26.46 0.40 10.66
N ASN A 111 -27.23 -0.16 11.59
CA ASN A 111 -28.67 0.08 11.69
C ASN A 111 -29.35 -0.21 10.34
N ILE A 112 -28.91 -1.29 9.67
CA ILE A 112 -29.40 -1.67 8.35
C ILE A 112 -30.84 -2.15 8.50
N ARG A 113 -31.75 -1.48 7.80
CA ARG A 113 -33.19 -1.76 7.86
C ARG A 113 -33.55 -2.80 6.81
N TRP A 114 -33.18 -4.06 7.05
CA TRP A 114 -33.44 -5.17 6.13
C TRP A 114 -34.93 -5.35 5.89
N ASP A 115 -35.30 -5.46 4.61
CA ASP A 115 -36.64 -5.84 4.18
C ASP A 115 -36.66 -7.35 3.91
N THR A 116 -37.38 -8.07 4.77
CA THR A 116 -37.50 -9.53 4.77
C THR A 116 -38.94 -9.97 4.56
N ASP A 117 -39.83 -9.07 4.13
CA ASP A 117 -41.27 -9.33 3.97
C ASP A 117 -41.95 -9.90 5.24
N GLY A 118 -41.37 -9.62 6.42
CA GLY A 118 -41.83 -10.14 7.70
C GLY A 118 -41.29 -11.52 8.09
N ASP A 119 -40.36 -12.10 7.33
CA ASP A 119 -39.66 -13.33 7.70
C ASP A 119 -38.65 -13.06 8.83
N ARG A 120 -39.05 -13.51 10.03
CA ARG A 120 -38.30 -13.29 11.26
C ARG A 120 -37.02 -14.12 11.33
N GLU A 121 -37.03 -15.33 10.77
CA GLU A 121 -35.83 -16.19 10.76
C GLU A 121 -34.78 -15.63 9.81
N ALA A 122 -35.22 -15.13 8.65
CA ALA A 122 -34.35 -14.41 7.72
C ALA A 122 -33.77 -13.15 8.38
N PHE A 123 -34.60 -12.32 9.02
CA PHE A 123 -34.14 -11.10 9.69
C PHE A 123 -33.09 -11.38 10.78
N ASP A 124 -33.35 -12.38 11.64
CA ASP A 124 -32.43 -12.75 12.74
C ASP A 124 -31.08 -13.29 12.23
N SER A 125 -31.02 -13.76 10.97
CA SER A 125 -29.79 -14.23 10.33
C SER A 125 -28.92 -13.11 9.74
N LEU A 126 -29.49 -11.92 9.51
CA LEU A 126 -28.83 -10.83 8.80
C LEU A 126 -28.00 -9.93 9.74
N PRO A 127 -26.85 -9.42 9.28
CA PRO A 127 -25.99 -8.57 10.11
C PRO A 127 -26.61 -7.19 10.32
N GLN A 128 -26.55 -6.70 11.56
CA GLN A 128 -26.93 -5.32 11.89
C GLN A 128 -25.78 -4.32 11.69
N LYS A 129 -24.59 -4.82 11.37
CA LYS A 129 -23.38 -4.04 11.08
C LYS A 129 -22.49 -4.79 10.10
N VAL A 130 -22.03 -4.10 9.07
CA VAL A 130 -21.13 -4.63 8.04
C VAL A 130 -19.94 -3.69 7.91
N ILE A 131 -18.72 -4.23 7.96
CA ILE A 131 -17.50 -3.48 7.60
C ILE A 131 -17.40 -3.54 6.08
N LEU A 132 -17.37 -2.38 5.44
CA LEU A 132 -17.47 -2.29 3.99
C LEU A 132 -16.11 -2.59 3.31
N PRO A 133 -16.13 -3.18 2.11
CA PRO A 133 -14.94 -3.33 1.27
C PRO A 133 -14.23 -2.00 1.01
N GLY A 134 -12.91 -2.06 0.79
CA GLY A 134 -12.06 -0.87 0.65
C GLY A 134 -12.34 -0.05 -0.60
N LYS A 135 -13.03 -0.65 -1.58
CA LYS A 135 -13.53 0.08 -2.75
C LYS A 135 -14.51 1.21 -2.37
N PHE A 136 -15.21 1.08 -1.24
CA PHE A 136 -16.03 2.14 -0.67
C PHE A 136 -15.19 3.00 0.26
N SER A 137 -14.25 3.75 -0.31
CA SER A 137 -13.42 4.73 0.37
C SER A 137 -13.67 6.10 -0.23
N LYS A 138 -13.47 7.18 0.55
CA LYS A 138 -13.74 8.53 0.03
C LYS A 138 -12.89 8.82 -1.20
N GLU A 139 -11.65 8.31 -1.23
CA GLU A 139 -10.68 8.51 -2.30
C GLU A 139 -11.15 7.96 -3.66
N ASN A 140 -12.04 6.96 -3.66
CA ASN A 140 -12.58 6.37 -4.89
C ASN A 140 -13.81 7.10 -5.43
N TYR A 141 -14.34 8.06 -4.67
CA TYR A 141 -15.53 8.85 -5.03
C TYR A 141 -15.23 10.35 -5.03
N GLU A 142 -13.98 10.77 -4.78
CA GLU A 142 -13.59 12.18 -4.89
C GLU A 142 -13.71 12.64 -6.36
N ASP A 143 -14.17 13.88 -6.58
CA ASP A 143 -14.26 14.47 -7.92
C ASP A 143 -12.86 14.72 -8.55
N GLU A 144 -12.82 15.25 -9.77
CA GLU A 144 -11.56 15.56 -10.48
C GLU A 144 -10.62 16.51 -9.71
N ASN A 145 -11.14 17.26 -8.73
CA ASN A 145 -10.39 18.19 -7.89
C ASN A 145 -10.04 17.60 -6.51
N GLY A 146 -10.37 16.34 -6.23
CA GLY A 146 -10.17 15.70 -4.94
C GLY A 146 -11.21 16.08 -3.88
N PHE A 147 -12.38 16.59 -4.28
CA PHE A 147 -13.45 16.99 -3.37
C PHE A 147 -14.47 15.86 -3.19
N PHE A 148 -14.76 15.51 -1.94
CA PHE A 148 -15.81 14.57 -1.56
C PHE A 148 -16.96 15.33 -0.90
N GLY A 149 -17.93 15.75 -1.72
CA GLY A 149 -19.09 16.52 -1.32
C GLY A 149 -20.32 15.67 -1.04
N GLU A 150 -21.49 16.30 -1.03
CA GLU A 150 -22.75 15.59 -0.80
C GLU A 150 -23.13 14.72 -2.01
N ALA A 151 -22.81 15.15 -3.24
CA ALA A 151 -23.14 14.39 -4.45
C ALA A 151 -22.36 13.07 -4.50
N GLU A 152 -21.06 13.13 -4.27
CA GLU A 152 -20.15 11.98 -4.23
C GLU A 152 -20.52 11.03 -3.07
N LYS A 153 -20.95 11.60 -1.95
CA LYS A 153 -21.45 10.82 -0.81
C LYS A 153 -22.76 10.11 -1.11
N ILE A 154 -23.66 10.71 -1.88
CA ILE A 154 -24.90 10.07 -2.34
C ILE A 154 -24.56 8.92 -3.29
N GLU A 155 -23.70 9.14 -4.27
CA GLU A 155 -23.25 8.09 -5.20
C GLU A 155 -22.63 6.90 -4.46
N MET A 156 -21.73 7.18 -3.51
CA MET A 156 -21.16 6.13 -2.67
C MET A 156 -22.22 5.38 -1.85
N GLN A 157 -23.24 6.07 -1.34
CA GLN A 157 -24.33 5.43 -0.60
C GLN A 157 -25.19 4.54 -1.50
N ASP A 158 -25.47 4.96 -2.73
CA ASP A 158 -26.23 4.17 -3.70
C ASP A 158 -25.46 2.89 -4.08
N ASP A 159 -24.16 3.00 -4.37
CA ASP A 159 -23.33 1.83 -4.65
C ASP A 159 -23.21 0.85 -3.46
N ILE A 160 -23.13 1.40 -2.24
CA ILE A 160 -23.14 0.58 -1.02
C ILE A 160 -24.49 -0.12 -0.86
N SER A 161 -25.60 0.58 -1.14
CA SER A 161 -26.96 0.03 -1.08
C SER A 161 -27.13 -1.16 -2.02
N ASP A 162 -26.72 -0.99 -3.27
CA ASP A 162 -26.75 -2.05 -4.27
C ASP A 162 -25.86 -3.22 -3.87
N TRP A 163 -24.66 -2.94 -3.36
CA TRP A 163 -23.76 -3.99 -2.92
C TRP A 163 -24.30 -4.76 -1.71
N LEU A 164 -24.86 -4.09 -0.70
CA LEU A 164 -25.48 -4.76 0.46
C LEU A 164 -26.62 -5.67 0.01
N SER A 165 -27.47 -5.20 -0.89
CA SER A 165 -28.60 -5.97 -1.38
C SER A 165 -28.15 -7.20 -2.17
N ASN A 166 -27.14 -7.05 -3.02
CA ASN A 166 -26.57 -8.15 -3.79
C ASN A 166 -25.82 -9.17 -2.91
N GLU A 167 -25.05 -8.70 -1.93
CA GLU A 167 -24.24 -9.56 -1.06
C GLU A 167 -25.10 -10.43 -0.14
N TYR A 168 -26.15 -9.85 0.43
CA TYR A 168 -26.99 -10.54 1.42
C TYR A 168 -28.28 -11.13 0.82
N GLY A 169 -28.64 -10.73 -0.41
CA GLY A 169 -29.83 -11.24 -1.12
C GLY A 169 -31.15 -10.64 -0.63
N PHE A 170 -31.11 -9.53 0.11
CA PHE A 170 -32.27 -8.83 0.64
C PHE A 170 -32.20 -7.33 0.36
N CYS A 171 -33.32 -6.72 0.02
CA CYS A 171 -33.43 -5.27 -0.02
C CYS A 171 -33.33 -4.67 1.38
N HIS A 172 -33.17 -3.36 1.46
CA HIS A 172 -33.21 -2.63 2.72
C HIS A 172 -33.80 -1.23 2.55
N ASP A 173 -34.41 -0.71 3.60
CA ASP A 173 -34.92 0.66 3.66
C ASP A 173 -33.84 1.68 4.06
N GLY A 174 -32.56 1.27 4.03
CA GLY A 174 -31.41 2.13 4.25
C GLY A 174 -30.59 1.75 5.47
N PHE A 175 -29.52 2.51 5.69
CA PHE A 175 -28.49 2.26 6.69
C PHE A 175 -27.81 3.57 7.09
N GLU A 176 -27.01 3.50 8.15
CA GLU A 176 -26.14 4.59 8.58
C GLU A 176 -24.67 4.26 8.31
N LEU A 177 -23.91 5.23 7.80
CA LEU A 177 -22.47 5.10 7.59
C LEU A 177 -21.67 5.69 8.74
N THR A 178 -20.67 4.94 9.18
CA THR A 178 -19.68 5.42 10.15
C THR A 178 -18.28 4.99 9.74
N GLN A 179 -17.27 5.80 10.04
CA GLN A 179 -15.88 5.42 9.85
C GLN A 179 -15.38 4.59 11.03
N LYS A 180 -14.54 3.59 10.76
CA LYS A 180 -13.91 2.74 11.76
C LYS A 180 -12.48 2.40 11.34
N GLU A 181 -11.54 2.55 12.26
CA GLU A 181 -10.22 1.95 12.11
C GLU A 181 -10.33 0.42 12.12
N VAL A 182 -9.67 -0.26 11.19
CA VAL A 182 -9.65 -1.72 11.04
C VAL A 182 -8.24 -2.29 11.12
#